data_AF-A0A251VIH1-F1
#
_entry.id   AF-A0A251VIH1-F1
#
_cell.length_a   1.000
_cell.length_b   1.000
_cell.length_c   1.000
_cell.angle_alpha   90.00
_cell.angle_beta   90.00
_cell.angle_gamma   90.00
#
_symmetry.space_group_name_H-M   'P 1'
#
loop_
_entity.id
_entity.type
_entity.pdbx_description
1 polymer ?
#
loop_
_entity_poly.entity_id
_entity_poly.type
_entity_poly.pdbx_seq_one_letter_code
_entity_poly.pdbx_strand_id
1 'polypeptide(L)'
;MGSSAFTVGQAALKAASGKVIKHEKACLDNQHVFIPFAFDTFGFLAPEAVDLLSRVQRVMHSNVMTPRSIDVVFKRLSFAIQKGVAAQLVARLPTISM
;
A
#
# COMPACT_ATOMS: atom_id res chain seq x y z
N MET A 1 -1.49 25.29 6.57
CA MET A 1 -1.65 24.49 5.33
C MET A 1 -2.74 23.46 5.59
N GLY A 2 -3.86 23.56 4.87
CA GLY A 2 -5.00 22.67 5.07
C GLY A 2 -4.64 21.25 4.65
N SER A 3 -4.60 20.33 5.61
CA SER A 3 -4.56 18.90 5.33
C SER A 3 -5.96 18.51 4.87
N SER A 4 -6.22 18.56 3.57
CA SER A 4 -7.39 17.89 3.01
C SER A 4 -7.16 16.39 3.18
N ALA A 5 -7.85 15.77 4.13
CA ALA A 5 -7.79 14.34 4.34
C ALA A 5 -8.15 13.61 3.04
N PHE A 6 -7.33 12.64 2.65
CA PHE A 6 -7.56 11.86 1.44
C PHE A 6 -8.69 10.84 1.68
N THR A 7 -9.80 10.96 0.95
CA THR A 7 -11.03 10.17 1.18
C THR A 7 -11.10 8.94 0.30
N VAL A 8 -11.22 7.74 0.90
CA VAL A 8 -11.15 6.47 0.17
C VAL A 8 -12.34 6.12 -0.71
N GLY A 9 -12.10 5.75 -1.97
CA GLY A 9 -13.12 5.31 -2.91
C GLY A 9 -13.65 3.88 -2.63
N GLN A 10 -14.92 3.64 -2.98
CA GLN A 10 -15.63 2.37 -2.70
C GLN A 10 -14.99 1.12 -3.31
N ALA A 11 -14.38 1.23 -4.50
CA ALA A 11 -13.68 0.10 -5.12
C ALA A 11 -12.44 -0.33 -4.31
N ALA A 12 -11.69 0.63 -3.76
CA ALA A 12 -10.54 0.34 -2.92
C ALA A 12 -10.95 -0.29 -1.58
N LEU A 13 -12.06 0.18 -0.97
CA LEU A 13 -12.63 -0.46 0.23
C LEU A 13 -12.99 -1.92 -0.03
N LYS A 14 -13.68 -2.21 -1.14
CA LYS A 14 -14.05 -3.58 -1.50
C LYS A 14 -12.83 -4.47 -1.76
N ALA A 15 -11.81 -3.94 -2.44
CA ALA A 15 -10.56 -4.64 -2.70
C ALA A 15 -9.77 -4.93 -1.41
N ALA A 16 -9.72 -3.96 -0.48
CA ALA A 16 -9.11 -4.13 0.83
C ALA A 16 -9.82 -5.24 1.62
N SER A 17 -11.14 -5.18 1.75
CA SER A 17 -11.92 -6.21 2.44
C SER A 17 -11.73 -7.60 1.82
N GLY A 18 -11.69 -7.69 0.48
CA GLY A 18 -11.43 -8.95 -0.21
C GLY A 18 -10.03 -9.53 0.08
N LYS A 19 -9.01 -8.68 0.21
CA LYS A 19 -7.65 -9.11 0.59
C LYS A 19 -7.59 -9.58 2.03
N VAL A 20 -8.26 -8.88 2.95
CA VAL A 20 -8.33 -9.30 4.37
C VAL A 20 -8.95 -10.68 4.48
N ILE A 21 -10.11 -10.90 3.86
CA ILE A 21 -10.79 -12.21 3.87
C ILE A 21 -9.90 -13.29 3.26
N LYS A 22 -9.28 -13.03 2.10
CA LYS A 22 -8.42 -14.01 1.41
C LYS A 22 -7.23 -14.46 2.26
N HIS A 23 -6.65 -13.55 3.05
CA HIS A 23 -5.42 -13.79 3.78
C HIS A 23 -5.63 -13.96 5.28
N GLU A 24 -6.86 -13.94 5.77
CA GLU A 24 -7.22 -13.98 7.19
C GLU A 24 -6.53 -15.13 7.93
N LYS A 25 -6.65 -16.35 7.41
CA LYS A 25 -6.00 -17.53 7.98
C LYS A 25 -4.48 -17.38 8.06
N ALA A 26 -3.86 -16.94 6.97
CA ALA A 26 -2.41 -16.72 6.95
C ALA A 26 -1.98 -15.61 7.93
N CYS A 27 -2.81 -14.59 8.16
CA CYS A 27 -2.53 -13.56 9.16
C CYS A 27 -2.60 -14.14 10.58
N LEU A 28 -3.64 -14.90 10.89
CA LEU A 28 -3.81 -15.57 12.18
C LEU A 28 -2.64 -16.51 12.49
N ASP A 29 -2.27 -17.34 11.50
CA ASP A 29 -1.15 -18.29 11.62
C ASP A 29 0.19 -17.57 11.86
N ASN A 30 0.33 -16.33 11.39
CA ASN A 30 1.51 -15.48 11.59
C ASN A 30 1.34 -14.47 12.75
N GLN A 31 0.42 -14.69 13.69
CA GLN A 31 0.15 -13.80 14.83
C GLN A 31 -0.06 -12.32 14.42
N HIS A 32 -0.66 -12.10 13.25
CA HIS A 32 -0.87 -10.78 12.64
C HIS A 32 0.41 -9.96 12.36
N VAL A 33 1.60 -10.58 12.35
CA VAL A 33 2.84 -9.93 11.90
C VAL A 33 2.74 -9.52 10.42
N PHE A 34 1.89 -10.22 9.66
CA PHE A 34 1.51 -9.88 8.29
C PHE A 34 0.09 -9.30 8.26
N ILE A 35 -0.05 -8.05 7.82
CA ILE A 35 -1.34 -7.40 7.56
C ILE A 35 -1.45 -7.12 6.05
N PRO A 36 -2.39 -7.74 5.33
CA PRO A 36 -2.59 -7.48 3.92
C PRO A 36 -3.27 -6.11 3.77
N PHE A 37 -2.65 -5.22 3.00
CA PHE A 37 -3.28 -3.96 2.58
C PHE A 37 -3.32 -3.87 1.05
N ALA A 38 -4.32 -3.16 0.52
CA ALA A 38 -4.48 -2.98 -0.91
C ALA A 38 -3.81 -1.69 -1.40
N PHE A 39 -2.72 -1.83 -2.17
CA PHE A 39 -2.33 -0.83 -3.16
C PHE A 39 -2.98 -1.24 -4.48
N ASP A 40 -4.00 -0.50 -4.92
CA ASP A 40 -4.42 -0.52 -6.32
C ASP A 40 -3.84 0.70 -7.02
N THR A 41 -3.21 0.44 -8.14
CA THR A 41 -2.27 1.32 -8.83
C THR A 41 -2.84 1.86 -10.13
N PHE A 42 -4.12 1.60 -10.37
CA PHE A 42 -4.95 2.33 -11.34
C PHE A 42 -6.16 3.01 -10.71
N GLY A 43 -6.34 2.90 -9.39
CA GLY A 43 -7.54 3.39 -8.75
C GLY A 43 -7.50 3.20 -7.25
N PHE A 44 -6.92 4.20 -6.59
CA PHE A 44 -7.21 4.53 -5.20
C PHE A 44 -6.52 3.65 -4.13
N LEU A 45 -5.87 4.30 -3.14
CA LEU A 45 -5.22 3.63 -2.01
C LEU A 45 -6.26 3.23 -0.95
N ALA A 46 -6.22 1.99 -0.47
CA ALA A 46 -7.05 1.57 0.67
C ALA A 46 -6.75 2.41 1.93
N PRO A 47 -7.69 2.54 2.88
CA PRO A 47 -7.51 3.41 4.05
C PRO A 47 -6.28 3.02 4.88
N GLU A 48 -5.99 1.72 4.98
CA GLU A 48 -4.83 1.20 5.72
C GLU A 48 -3.51 1.58 5.05
N ALA A 49 -3.49 1.63 3.72
CA ALA A 49 -2.33 2.11 2.96
C ALA A 49 -2.12 3.62 3.18
N VAL A 50 -3.20 4.40 3.24
CA VAL A 50 -3.16 5.85 3.52
C VAL A 50 -2.69 6.12 4.95
N ASP A 51 -3.17 5.34 5.93
CA ASP A 51 -2.71 5.44 7.32
C ASP A 51 -1.21 5.09 7.44
N LEU A 52 -0.77 4.01 6.78
CA LEU A 52 0.65 3.64 6.73
C LEU A 52 1.51 4.77 6.15
N LEU A 53 1.10 5.37 5.03
CA LEU A 53 1.81 6.51 4.43
C LEU A 53 1.83 7.72 5.37
N SER A 54 0.72 8.00 6.05
CA SER A 54 0.62 9.09 7.02
C SER A 54 1.53 8.87 8.23
N ARG A 55 1.66 7.63 8.69
CA ARG A 55 2.59 7.23 9.76
C ARG A 55 4.05 7.37 9.31
N VAL A 56 4.38 6.91 8.10
CA VAL A 56 5.73 7.09 7.51
C VAL A 56 6.06 8.58 7.43
N GLN A 57 5.14 9.40 6.89
CA GLN A 57 5.30 10.84 6.82
C GLN A 57 5.52 11.46 8.22
N ARG A 58 4.71 11.08 9.22
CA ARG A 58 4.87 11.56 10.59
C ARG A 58 6.24 11.21 11.16
N VAL A 59 6.68 9.97 11.02
CA VAL A 59 8.01 9.53 11.48
C VAL A 59 9.11 10.33 10.78
N MET A 60 8.99 10.58 9.48
CA MET A 60 9.95 11.38 8.72
C MET A 60 9.99 12.84 9.17
N HIS A 61 8.87 13.43 9.57
CA HIS A 61 8.82 14.81 10.06
C HIS A 61 9.20 14.96 11.54
N SER A 62 8.90 13.96 12.37
CA SER A 62 9.17 14.01 13.82
C SER A 62 10.62 13.66 14.17
N ASN A 63 11.36 13.01 13.27
CA ASN A 63 12.77 12.70 13.49
C ASN A 63 13.65 13.63 12.66
N VAL A 64 14.80 14.04 13.21
CA VAL A 64 15.84 14.72 12.43
C VAL A 64 16.47 13.68 11.51
N MET A 65 15.94 13.58 10.29
CA MET A 65 16.42 12.66 9.26
C MET A 65 17.43 13.35 8.36
N THR A 66 18.52 12.65 8.03
CA THR A 66 19.46 13.15 7.02
C THR A 66 18.80 13.12 5.63
N PRO A 67 19.25 13.96 4.68
CA PRO A 67 18.78 13.89 3.29
C PRO A 67 18.90 12.49 2.67
N ARG A 68 19.95 11.75 3.02
CA ARG A 68 20.17 10.37 2.58
C ARG A 68 19.13 9.40 3.15
N SER A 69 18.75 9.55 4.42
CA SER A 69 17.71 8.72 5.04
C SER A 69 16.36 8.96 4.38
N ILE A 70 16.03 10.22 4.09
CA ILE A 70 14.81 10.61 3.37
C ILE A 70 14.79 9.97 1.99
N ASP A 71 15.87 10.09 1.22
CA ASP A 71 16.00 9.48 -0.12
C ASP A 71 15.81 7.96 -0.10
N VAL A 72 16.36 7.26 0.90
CA VAL A 72 16.17 5.81 1.05
C VAL A 72 14.70 5.45 1.29
N VAL A 73 14.00 6.18 2.17
CA VAL A 73 12.58 5.92 2.44
C VAL A 73 11.73 6.21 1.20
N PHE A 74 11.97 7.33 0.52
CA PHE A 74 11.30 7.66 -0.74
C PHE A 74 11.52 6.59 -1.80
N LYS A 75 12.75 6.13 -2.01
CA LYS A 75 13.07 5.06 -2.98
C LYS A 75 12.35 3.75 -2.65
N ARG A 76 12.36 3.34 -1.37
CA ARG A 76 11.66 2.11 -0.94
C ARG A 76 10.15 2.22 -1.17
N LEU A 77 9.57 3.38 -0.85
CA LEU A 77 8.14 3.61 -1.08
C LEU A 77 7.80 3.60 -2.57
N SER A 78 8.54 4.34 -3.39
CA SER A 78 8.37 4.38 -4.84
C SER A 78 8.53 2.99 -5.48
N PHE A 79 9.47 2.18 -5.00
CA PHE A 79 9.67 0.82 -5.50
C PHE A 79 8.50 -0.10 -5.12
N ALA A 80 8.00 -0.01 -3.88
CA ALA A 80 6.84 -0.79 -3.44
C ALA A 80 5.58 -0.44 -4.26
N ILE A 81 5.35 0.84 -4.52
CA ILE A 81 4.24 1.32 -5.37
C ILE A 81 4.39 0.76 -6.78
N GLN A 82 5.55 0.95 -7.43
CA GLN A 82 5.79 0.44 -8.79
C GLN A 82 5.61 -1.07 -8.90
N LYS A 83 6.08 -1.85 -7.92
CA LYS A 83 5.85 -3.30 -7.87
C LYS A 83 4.37 -3.63 -7.75
N GLY A 84 3.63 -2.87 -6.95
CA GLY A 84 2.17 -2.94 -6.88
C GLY A 84 1.54 -2.74 -8.26
N VAL A 85 1.90 -1.66 -8.97
CA VAL A 85 1.41 -1.35 -10.34
C VAL A 85 1.67 -2.53 -11.26
N ALA A 86 2.92 -2.99 -11.30
CA ALA A 86 3.36 -4.01 -12.23
C ALA A 86 2.61 -5.32 -12.00
N ALA A 87 2.47 -5.78 -10.75
CA ALA A 87 1.75 -7.01 -10.42
C ALA A 87 0.29 -6.96 -10.87
N GLN A 88 -0.37 -5.80 -10.71
CA GLN A 88 -1.75 -5.62 -11.15
C GLN A 88 -1.91 -5.53 -12.65
N LEU A 89 -0.96 -4.89 -13.34
CA LEU A 89 -0.97 -4.82 -14.80
C LEU A 89 -0.79 -6.22 -15.38
N VAL A 90 0.20 -6.97 -14.88
CA VAL A 90 0.50 -8.35 -15.31
C VAL A 90 -0.70 -9.27 -15.12
N ALA A 91 -1.41 -9.16 -14.00
CA ALA A 91 -2.62 -9.97 -13.75
C ALA A 91 -3.77 -9.72 -14.74
N ARG A 92 -3.73 -8.61 -15.51
CA ARG A 92 -4.74 -8.25 -16.51
C ARG A 92 -4.27 -8.48 -17.95
N LEU A 93 -3.02 -8.91 -18.16
CA LEU A 93 -2.54 -9.24 -19.49
C LEU A 93 -3.16 -10.58 -19.95
N PRO A 94 -3.48 -10.73 -21.24
CA PRO A 94 -3.92 -12.01 -21.79
C PRO A 94 -2.86 -13.07 -21.54
N THR A 95 -3.26 -14.23 -21.05
CA THR A 95 -2.37 -15.39 -20.99
C THR A 95 -2.36 -16.06 -22.36
N ILE A 96 -1.18 -16.22 -22.95
CA ILE A 96 -1.01 -17.09 -24.11
C ILE A 96 -1.05 -18.52 -23.57
N SER A 97 -2.16 -19.23 -23.82
CA SER A 97 -2.22 -20.68 -23.63
C SER A 97 -1.37 -21.32 -24.74
N MET A 98 -0.25 -21.95 -24.36
CA MET A 98 0.41 -22.94 -25.24
C MET A 98 -0.20 -24.32 -25.03
#